data_AF-A0A939TE14-F1
#
_entry.id   AF-A0A939TE14-F1
#
_cell.length_a   1.000
_cell.length_b   1.000
_cell.length_c   1.000
_cell.angle_alpha   90.00
_cell.angle_beta   90.00
_cell.angle_gamma   90.00
#
_symmetry.space_group_name_H-M   'P 1'
#
loop_
_entity.id
_entity.type
_entity.pdbx_description
1 polymer ?
#
loop_
_entity_poly.entity_id
_entity_poly.type
_entity_poly.pdbx_seq_one_letter_code
_entity_poly.pdbx_strand_id
1 'polypeptide(L)'
;MGKETKTHFLTAYLEYLLEQGIKYENDYLGDASRFLRFLLRTSGPEDVQAFLDTAGSEHYRRRLAKSLRLFYTFAAQRLDIPKVPLPSPGRAGRGRRSR
;
A
#
# COMPACT_ATOMS: atom_id res chain seq x y z
N MET A 1 10.42 24.16 11.80
CA MET A 1 9.82 23.45 10.65
C MET A 1 8.68 22.61 11.19
N GLY A 2 7.44 22.97 10.84
CA GLY A 2 6.25 22.28 11.34
C GLY A 2 6.26 20.82 10.91
N LYS A 3 5.90 19.90 11.81
CA LYS A 3 5.69 18.49 11.45
C LYS A 3 4.55 18.43 10.44
N GLU A 4 4.88 18.37 9.15
CA GLU A 4 3.87 18.23 8.10
C GLU A 4 3.22 16.86 8.22
N THR A 5 2.03 16.88 8.81
CA THR A 5 1.28 15.72 9.26
C THR A 5 0.76 14.83 8.13
N LYS A 6 1.10 15.07 6.86
CA LYS A 6 0.57 14.31 5.70
C LYS A 6 1.48 14.31 4.47
N THR A 7 2.80 14.37 4.60
CA THR A 7 3.64 14.27 3.39
C THR A 7 3.62 12.82 2.89
N HIS A 8 2.99 12.61 1.74
CA HIS A 8 2.99 11.31 1.08
C HIS A 8 4.42 10.97 0.66
N PHE A 9 4.89 9.77 1.00
CA PHE A 9 6.29 9.35 0.86
C PHE A 9 6.93 9.73 -0.50
N LEU A 10 6.25 9.41 -1.62
CA LEU A 10 6.77 9.72 -2.95
C LEU A 10 6.76 11.22 -3.27
N THR A 11 5.76 11.97 -2.79
CA THR A 11 5.75 13.43 -2.92
C THR A 11 6.92 14.07 -2.19
N ALA A 12 7.20 13.61 -0.96
CA ALA A 12 8.36 14.08 -0.19
C ALA A 12 9.68 13.79 -0.92
N TYR A 13 9.78 12.63 -1.57
CA TYR A 13 10.97 12.27 -2.33
C TYR A 13 11.16 13.17 -3.57
N LEU A 14 10.08 13.52 -4.26
CA LEU A 14 10.12 14.47 -5.37
C LEU A 14 10.57 15.86 -4.94
N GLU A 15 10.02 16.35 -3.83
CA GLU A 15 10.42 17.62 -3.21
C GLU A 15 11.91 17.60 -2.87
N TYR A 16 12.39 16.52 -2.26
CA TYR A 16 13.82 16.33 -1.97
C TYR A 16 14.69 16.39 -3.24
N LEU A 17 14.32 15.67 -4.31
CA LEU A 17 15.08 15.69 -5.57
C LEU A 17 15.15 17.11 -6.16
N LEU A 18 14.05 17.86 -6.09
CA LEU A 18 13.97 19.24 -6.55
C LEU A 18 14.88 20.16 -5.72
N GLU A 19 14.85 20.04 -4.38
CA GLU A 19 15.70 20.81 -3.47
C GLU A 19 17.20 20.55 -3.72
N GLN A 20 17.57 19.34 -4.11
CA GLN A 20 18.96 19.00 -4.48
C GLN A 20 19.35 19.49 -5.89
N GLY A 21 18.44 20.13 -6.63
CA GLY A 21 18.69 20.59 -8.00
C GLY A 21 18.82 19.46 -9.02
N ILE A 22 18.32 18.26 -8.70
CA ILE A 22 18.40 17.07 -9.57
C ILE A 22 17.35 17.20 -10.67
N LYS A 23 17.79 17.44 -11.92
CA LYS A 23 16.91 17.64 -13.07
C LYS A 23 16.43 16.35 -13.74
N TYR A 24 17.11 15.23 -13.51
CA TYR A 24 16.79 13.92 -14.08
C TYR A 24 15.93 13.08 -13.11
N GLU A 25 14.81 13.66 -12.68
CA GLU A 25 13.84 13.03 -11.77
C GLU A 25 13.44 11.62 -12.24
N ASN A 26 13.37 11.40 -13.55
CA ASN A 26 12.97 10.13 -14.15
C ASN A 26 13.84 8.94 -13.75
N ASP A 27 15.16 9.11 -13.58
CA ASP A 27 16.04 7.99 -13.23
C ASP A 27 15.90 7.63 -11.75
N TYR A 28 15.99 8.64 -10.88
CA TYR A 28 15.90 8.46 -9.43
C TYR A 28 14.50 8.03 -8.98
N LEU A 29 13.44 8.70 -9.46
CA LEU A 29 12.06 8.29 -9.21
C LEU A 29 11.77 6.94 -9.86
N GLY A 30 12.32 6.70 -11.04
CA GLY A 30 12.21 5.42 -11.75
C GLY A 30 12.77 4.27 -10.93
N ASP A 31 13.98 4.41 -10.40
CA ASP A 31 14.63 3.39 -9.57
C ASP A 31 13.93 3.19 -8.23
N ALA A 32 13.54 4.26 -7.55
CA ALA A 32 12.72 4.16 -6.34
C ALA A 32 11.40 3.42 -6.64
N SER A 33 10.74 3.73 -7.76
CA SER A 33 9.51 3.05 -8.19
C SER A 33 9.74 1.58 -8.51
N ARG A 34 10.86 1.22 -9.17
CA ARG A 34 11.24 -0.18 -9.44
C ARG A 34 11.47 -0.94 -8.13
N PHE A 35 12.16 -0.33 -7.17
CA PHE A 35 12.39 -0.95 -5.87
C PHE A 35 11.10 -1.14 -5.07
N LEU A 36 10.20 -0.16 -5.06
CA LEU A 36 8.88 -0.30 -4.41
C LEU A 36 8.04 -1.41 -5.06
N ARG A 37 8.08 -1.55 -6.40
CA ARG A 37 7.43 -2.67 -7.10
C ARG A 37 8.04 -4.01 -6.73
N PHE A 38 9.37 -4.08 -6.59
CA PHE A 38 10.06 -5.27 -6.12
C PHE A 38 9.57 -5.65 -4.72
N LEU A 39 9.60 -4.72 -3.76
CA LEU A 39 9.12 -4.96 -2.40
C LEU A 39 7.66 -5.42 -2.35
N LEU A 40 6.81 -4.80 -3.17
CA LEU A 40 5.39 -5.15 -3.25
C LEU A 40 5.14 -6.53 -3.87
N ARG A 41 6.03 -7.00 -4.75
CA ARG A 41 5.97 -8.36 -5.31
C ARG A 41 6.46 -9.41 -4.32
N THR A 42 7.45 -9.05 -3.50
CA THR A 42 8.04 -9.97 -2.52
C THR A 42 7.23 -10.06 -1.24
N SER A 43 6.43 -9.05 -0.90
CA SER A 43 5.66 -9.04 0.34
C SER A 43 4.69 -10.21 0.45
N GLY A 44 4.61 -10.79 1.65
CA GLY A 44 3.75 -11.91 2.00
C GLY A 44 2.52 -11.51 2.82
N PRO A 45 1.58 -12.45 3.03
CA PRO A 45 0.50 -12.31 4.01
C PRO A 45 0.99 -11.88 5.40
N GLU A 46 2.14 -12.38 5.82
CA GLU A 46 2.80 -12.08 7.10
C GLU A 46 3.20 -10.60 7.23
N ASP A 47 3.76 -9.99 6.19
CA ASP A 47 4.14 -8.57 6.19
C ASP A 47 2.91 -7.68 6.31
N VAL A 48 1.84 -8.05 5.60
CA VAL A 48 0.57 -7.32 5.65
C VAL A 48 -0.11 -7.48 6.99
N GLN A 49 -0.04 -8.67 7.59
CA GLN A 49 -0.58 -8.92 8.92
C GLN A 49 0.18 -8.11 9.97
N ALA A 50 1.52 -8.14 9.94
CA ALA A 50 2.36 -7.34 10.82
C ALA A 50 2.06 -5.84 10.68
N PHE A 51 1.86 -5.34 9.45
CA PHE A 51 1.46 -3.95 9.24
C PHE A 51 0.07 -3.64 9.82
N LEU A 52 -0.92 -4.52 9.66
CA LEU A 52 -2.25 -4.35 10.25
C LEU A 52 -2.22 -4.38 11.79
N ASP A 53 -1.30 -5.14 12.38
CA ASP A 53 -1.11 -5.25 13.83
C ASP A 53 -0.54 -3.96 14.46
N THR A 54 0.04 -3.07 13.66
CA THR A 54 0.44 -1.72 14.12
C THR A 54 -0.75 -0.79 14.40
N ALA A 55 -1.96 -1.17 14.01
CA ALA A 55 -3.15 -0.36 14.22
C ALA A 55 -3.54 -0.30 15.71
N GLY A 56 -3.50 0.91 16.30
CA GLY A 56 -3.87 1.12 17.71
C GLY A 56 -5.35 0.92 18.06
N SER A 57 -6.21 0.55 17.11
CA SER A 57 -7.60 0.16 17.37
C SER A 57 -8.17 -0.73 16.27
N GLU A 58 -9.16 -1.55 16.62
CA GLU A 58 -9.86 -2.44 15.69
C GLU A 58 -10.59 -1.67 14.58
N HIS A 59 -11.19 -0.52 14.89
CA HIS A 59 -11.81 0.34 13.88
C HIS A 59 -10.76 0.84 12.85
N TYR A 60 -9.59 1.28 13.33
CA TYR A 60 -8.52 1.70 12.45
C TYR A 60 -7.97 0.54 11.62
N ARG A 61 -7.76 -0.63 12.23
CA ARG A 61 -7.34 -1.86 11.53
C ARG A 61 -8.27 -2.19 10.36
N ARG A 62 -9.59 -2.16 10.56
CA ARG A 62 -10.58 -2.42 9.50
C ARG A 62 -10.49 -1.39 8.36
N ARG A 63 -10.35 -0.11 8.70
CA ARG A 63 -10.15 0.96 7.73
C ARG A 63 -8.86 0.74 6.93
N LEU A 64 -7.76 0.41 7.60
CA LEU A 64 -6.46 0.13 6.99
C LEU A 64 -6.54 -1.08 6.03
N ALA A 65 -7.17 -2.18 6.45
CA ALA A 65 -7.40 -3.34 5.60
C ALA A 65 -8.26 -3.01 4.36
N LYS A 66 -9.26 -2.12 4.48
CA LYS A 66 -10.03 -1.62 3.33
C LYS A 66 -9.16 -0.81 2.37
N SER A 67 -8.33 0.09 2.88
CA SER A 67 -7.40 0.88 2.07
C SER A 67 -6.37 -0.01 1.35
N LEU A 68 -5.78 -0.99 2.05
CA LEU A 68 -4.83 -1.93 1.44
C LEU A 68 -5.47 -2.78 0.35
N ARG A 69 -6.71 -3.23 0.51
CA ARG A 69 -7.44 -3.94 -0.56
C ARG A 69 -7.52 -3.11 -1.83
N LEU A 70 -7.89 -1.82 -1.71
CA LEU A 70 -7.95 -0.92 -2.87
C LEU A 70 -6.57 -0.75 -3.50
N PHE A 71 -5.52 -0.60 -2.67
CA PHE A 71 -4.15 -0.48 -3.15
C PHE A 71 -3.68 -1.73 -3.90
N TYR A 72 -3.92 -2.93 -3.38
CA TYR A 72 -3.57 -4.18 -4.06
C TYR A 72 -4.38 -4.40 -5.35
N THR A 73 -5.64 -3.99 -5.39
CA THR A 73 -6.41 -3.97 -6.65
C THR A 73 -5.77 -3.04 -7.68
N PHE A 74 -5.37 -1.83 -7.28
CA PHE A 74 -4.63 -0.91 -8.13
C PHE A 74 -3.31 -1.53 -8.60
N ALA A 75 -2.54 -2.14 -7.71
CA ALA A 75 -1.27 -2.77 -8.04
C ALA A 75 -1.42 -3.91 -9.06
N ALA A 76 -2.45 -4.74 -8.91
CA ALA A 76 -2.75 -5.79 -9.88
C ALA A 76 -3.15 -5.20 -11.24
N GLN A 77 -4.00 -4.19 -11.27
CA GLN A 77 -4.54 -3.62 -12.52
C GLN A 77 -3.54 -2.73 -13.28
N ARG A 78 -2.66 -2.02 -12.56
CA ARG A 78 -1.84 -0.94 -13.14
C ARG A 78 -0.34 -1.23 -13.10
N LEU A 79 0.11 -2.11 -12.20
CA LEU A 79 1.53 -2.38 -11.98
C LEU A 79 1.93 -3.82 -12.33
N ASP A 80 0.98 -4.64 -12.76
CA ASP A 80 1.20 -6.07 -13.06
C ASP A 80 1.83 -6.80 -11.86
N ILE A 81 1.17 -6.67 -10.71
CA ILE A 81 1.54 -7.31 -9.44
C ILE A 81 0.36 -8.19 -9.01
N PRO A 82 0.36 -9.50 -9.36
CA PRO A 82 -0.84 -10.34 -9.24
C PRO A 82 -1.15 -10.79 -7.81
N LYS A 83 -0.19 -10.66 -6.88
CA LYS A 83 -0.32 -11.17 -5.50
C LYS A 83 -1.13 -10.20 -4.65
N VAL A 84 -2.30 -10.65 -4.20
CA VAL A 84 -3.05 -10.00 -3.13
C VAL A 84 -2.85 -10.83 -1.85
N PRO A 85 -1.97 -10.41 -0.93
CA PRO A 85 -1.69 -11.14 0.32
C PRO A 85 -2.82 -11.02 1.36
N LEU A 86 -3.89 -10.29 1.05
CA LEU A 86 -5.07 -10.18 1.92
C LEU A 86 -6.07 -11.29 1.58
N PRO A 87 -6.60 -12.02 2.58
CA PRO A 87 -7.71 -12.94 2.33
C PRO A 87 -8.88 -12.16 1.74
N SER A 88 -9.51 -12.72 0.71
CA SER A 88 -10.77 -12.18 0.18
C SER A 88 -11.73 -12.03 1.35
N PRO A 89 -12.46 -10.90 1.47
CA PRO A 89 -13.50 -10.80 2.48
C PRO A 89 -14.43 -11.98 2.21
N GLY A 90 -14.43 -12.97 3.11
CA GLY A 90 -15.28 -14.12 3.00
C GLY A 90 -16.67 -13.61 2.71
N ARG A 91 -17.29 -14.07 1.62
CA ARG A 91 -18.72 -13.86 1.41
C ARG A 91 -19.37 -14.32 2.69
N ALA A 92 -19.77 -13.40 3.56
CA ALA A 92 -20.54 -13.71 4.76
C ALA A 92 -21.68 -14.58 4.25
N GLY A 93 -21.66 -15.85 4.65
CA GLY A 93 -22.58 -16.85 4.15
C GLY A 93 -23.98 -16.28 4.30
N ARG A 94 -24.66 -16.06 3.18
CA ARG A 94 -26.10 -15.86 3.18
C ARG A 94 -26.65 -17.15 3.77
N GLY A 95 -26.95 -17.12 5.06
CA GLY A 95 -27.51 -18.25 5.78
C GLY A 95 -28.70 -18.77 4.97
N ARG A 96 -28.58 -20.00 4.48
CA ARG A 96 -29.73 -20.76 4.00
C ARG A 96 -30.70 -20.82 5.18
N ARG A 97 -31.75 -19.99 5.15
CA ARG A 97 -32.98 -20.28 5.89
C ARG A 97 -33.50 -21.59 5.32
N SER A 98 -33.24 -22.68 6.04
CA SER A 98 -33.92 -23.95 5.82
C SER A 98 -35.28 -23.86 6.53
N ARG A 99 -36.27 -24.43 5.86
CA ARG A 99 -37.70 -24.35 6.10
C ARG A 99 -38.13 -24.87 7.47
#